data_AF-A0A7C3ADY8-F1
#
_entry.id   AF-A0A7C3ADY8-F1
#
_cell.length_a   1.000
_cell.length_b   1.000
_cell.length_c   1.000
_cell.angle_alpha   90.00
_cell.angle_beta   90.00
_cell.angle_gamma   90.00
#
_symmetry.space_group_name_H-M   'P 1'
#
loop_
_entity.id
_entity.type
_entity.pdbx_description
1 polymer ?
#
loop_
_entity_poly.entity_id
_entity_poly.type
_entity_poly.pdbx_seq_one_letter_code
_entity_poly.pdbx_strand_id
1 'polypeptide(L)' 'MIESAAYDIIKEEGFREGSLETARRMVLEVLQERFGVVPRSMMESVREIDNDGVLSVLHRQAVRCESLEEFREAIEKALS' A
#
# COMPACT_ATOMS: atom_id res chain seq x y z
N MET A 1 -10.05 -0.30 -35.67
CA MET A 1 -9.27 0.06 -34.47
C MET A 1 -10.31 0.47 -33.43
N ILE A 2 -10.52 -0.33 -32.36
CA ILE A 2 -11.50 0.03 -31.33
C ILE A 2 -10.77 0.96 -30.35
N GLU A 3 -10.61 2.21 -30.75
CA GLU A 3 -10.31 3.31 -29.83
C GLU A 3 -11.66 3.78 -29.27
N SER A 4 -12.19 3.01 -28.34
CA SER A 4 -13.39 3.38 -27.59
C SER A 4 -12.96 3.96 -26.26
N ALA A 5 -13.63 5.01 -25.78
CA ALA A 5 -13.42 5.54 -24.43
C ALA A 5 -13.47 4.45 -23.34
N ALA A 6 -14.22 3.37 -23.57
CA ALA A 6 -14.25 2.21 -22.68
C ALA A 6 -12.89 1.48 -22.58
N TYR A 7 -12.15 1.38 -23.68
CA TYR A 7 -10.82 0.76 -23.68
C TYR A 7 -9.81 1.58 -22.87
N ASP A 8 -9.82 2.90 -23.03
CA ASP A 8 -8.91 3.79 -22.30
C ASP A 8 -9.19 3.77 -20.79
N ILE A 9 -10.47 3.77 -20.39
CA ILE A 9 -10.88 3.64 -18.98
C ILE A 9 -10.39 2.33 -18.38
N ILE A 10 -10.64 1.20 -19.05
CA ILE A 10 -10.19 -0.13 -18.56
C ILE A 10 -8.68 -0.18 -18.42
N LYS A 11 -7.96 0.38 -19.39
CA LYS A 11 -6.50 0.45 -19.36
C LYS A 11 -6.00 1.30 -18.18
N GLU A 12 -6.56 2.49 -18.00
CA GLU A 12 -6.19 3.40 -16.91
C GLU A 12 -6.48 2.79 -15.52
N GLU A 13 -7.66 2.18 -15.34
CA GLU A 13 -8.01 1.48 -14.09
C GLU A 13 -7.03 0.33 -13.80
N GLY A 14 -6.67 -0.46 -14.82
CA GLY A 14 -5.69 -1.53 -14.64
C GLY A 14 -4.30 -1.02 -14.24
N PHE A 15 -3.85 0.11 -14.80
CA PHE A 15 -2.60 0.74 -14.37
C PHE A 15 -2.68 1.28 -12.94
N ARG A 16 -3.81 1.89 -12.57
CA ARG A 16 -4.06 2.40 -11.21
C ARG A 16 -4.03 1.27 -10.19
N GLU A 17 -4.74 0.17 -10.45
CA GLU A 17 -4.80 -1.00 -9.57
C GLU A 17 -3.43 -1.66 -9.43
N GLY A 18 -2.69 -1.86 -10.53
CA GLY A 18 -1.34 -2.41 -10.49
C GLY A 18 -0.34 -1.53 -9.72
N SER A 19 -0.52 -0.21 -9.78
CA SER A 19 0.32 0.74 -9.03
C SER A 19 0.03 0.66 -7.52
N LEU A 20 -1.25 0.62 -7.13
CA LEU A 20 -1.66 0.44 -5.74
C LEU A 20 -1.17 -0.88 -5.16
N GLU A 21 -1.32 -1.99 -5.88
CA GLU A 21 -0.82 -3.30 -5.45
C GLU A 21 0.70 -3.31 -5.28
N THR A 22 1.42 -2.61 -6.15
CA THR A 22 2.87 -2.47 -6.03
C THR A 22 3.25 -1.64 -4.80
N ALA A 23 2.60 -0.50 -4.57
CA ALA A 23 2.85 0.33 -3.40
C ALA A 23 2.55 -0.41 -2.07
N ARG A 24 1.44 -1.16 -2.01
CA ARG A 24 1.11 -2.03 -0.87
C ARG A 24 2.19 -3.08 -0.62
N ARG A 25 2.66 -3.76 -1.69
CA ARG A 25 3.73 -4.76 -1.61
C ARG A 25 5.02 -4.16 -1.06
N MET A 26 5.44 -3.00 -1.55
CA MET A 26 6.66 -2.31 -1.10
C MET A 26 6.62 -2.01 0.41
N VAL A 27 5.48 -1.57 0.92
CA VAL A 27 5.29 -1.36 2.37
C VAL A 27 5.50 -2.66 3.14
N LEU A 28 4.83 -3.74 2.73
CA LEU A 28 4.87 -5.02 3.44
C LEU A 28 6.24 -5.70 3.37
N GLU A 29 6.94 -5.62 2.23
CA GLU A 29 8.29 -6.16 2.06
C GLU A 29 9.28 -5.50 3.02
N VAL A 30 9.22 -4.17 3.18
CA VAL A 30 10.08 -3.47 4.15
C VAL A 30 9.79 -3.92 5.58
N LEU A 31 8.52 -4.04 5.97
CA LEU A 31 8.17 -4.51 7.31
C LEU A 31 8.63 -5.95 7.54
N GLN A 32 8.49 -6.80 6.52
CA GLN A 32 8.92 -8.19 6.58
C GLN A 32 10.44 -8.32 6.71
N GLU A 33 11.20 -7.53 5.97
CA GLU A 33 12.66 -7.51 6.05
C GLU A 33 13.14 -7.04 7.43
N ARG A 34 12.51 -6.00 7.99
CA ARG A 34 12.95 -5.38 9.25
C ARG A 34 12.50 -6.14 10.50
N PHE A 35 11.28 -6.68 10.48
CA PHE A 35 10.63 -7.23 11.67
C PHE A 35 10.25 -8.72 11.53
N GLY A 36 10.47 -9.33 10.36
CA GLY A 36 10.12 -10.71 10.10
C GLY A 36 8.62 -10.88 9.83
N VAL A 37 7.91 -11.63 10.68
CA VAL A 37 6.51 -11.94 10.42
C VAL A 37 5.62 -10.73 10.69
N VAL A 38 5.00 -10.20 9.64
CA VAL A 38 4.01 -9.11 9.74
C VAL A 38 2.65 -9.70 10.15
N PRO A 39 1.98 -9.16 11.19
CA PRO A 39 0.65 -9.62 11.61
C PRO A 39 -0.39 -9.52 10.48
N ARG A 40 -1.28 -10.51 10.39
CA ARG A 40 -2.33 -10.57 9.35
C ARG A 40 -3.23 -9.34 9.35
N SER A 41 -3.65 -8.88 10.53
CA SER A 41 -4.46 -7.67 10.67
C SER A 41 -3.79 -6.44 10.04
N MET A 42 -2.47 -6.29 10.23
CA MET A 42 -1.71 -5.19 9.66
C MET A 42 -1.60 -5.30 8.14
N MET A 43 -1.41 -6.52 7.61
CA MET A 43 -1.43 -6.76 6.17
C MET A 43 -2.79 -6.40 5.56
N GLU A 44 -3.88 -6.73 6.24
CA GLU A 44 -5.24 -6.39 5.82
C GLU A 44 -5.44 -4.87 5.83
N SER A 45 -5.05 -4.17 6.89
CA SER A 45 -5.15 -2.70 6.95
C SER A 45 -4.36 -2.00 5.85
N VAL A 46 -3.15 -2.46 5.50
CA VAL A 46 -2.39 -1.88 4.37
C VAL A 46 -3.10 -2.11 3.03
N ARG A 47 -3.74 -3.28 2.84
CA ARG A 47 -4.48 -3.62 1.62
C ARG A 47 -5.78 -2.84 1.46
N GLU A 48 -6.36 -2.32 2.53
CA GLU A 48 -7.56 -1.49 2.48
C GLU A 48 -7.26 -0.07 1.95
N ILE A 49 -6.01 0.37 2.00
CA ILE A 49 -5.61 1.71 1.56
C ILE A 49 -5.58 1.78 0.03
N ASP A 50 -6.43 2.62 -0.55
CA ASP A 50 -6.57 2.86 -1.99
C ASP A 50 -5.95 4.18 -2.47
N ASN A 51 -5.21 4.85 -1.57
CA ASN A 51 -4.52 6.11 -1.84
C ASN A 51 -3.00 5.90 -1.96
N ASP A 52 -2.47 6.09 -3.17
CA ASP A 52 -1.04 5.94 -3.48
C ASP A 52 -0.14 6.90 -2.67
N GLY A 53 -0.61 8.12 -2.41
CA GLY A 53 0.11 9.10 -1.59
C GLY A 53 0.26 8.65 -0.14
N VAL A 54 -0.80 8.05 0.43
CA VAL A 54 -0.77 7.46 1.77
C VAL A 54 0.18 6.26 1.82
N LEU A 55 0.10 5.35 0.85
CA LEU A 55 1.01 4.20 0.74
C LEU A 55 2.48 4.64 0.61
N SER A 56 2.74 5.72 -0.14
CA SER A 56 4.08 6.31 -0.25
C SER A 56 4.60 6.87 1.08
N VAL A 57 3.74 7.48 1.90
CA VAL A 57 4.09 7.92 3.26
C VAL A 57 4.38 6.72 4.15
N LEU A 58 3.49 5.72 4.14
CA LEU A 58 3.65 4.50 4.93
C LEU A 58 4.90 3.73 4.54
N HIS A 59 5.28 3.67 3.26
CA HIS A 59 6.52 3.03 2.85
C HIS A 59 7.74 3.70 3.51
N ARG A 60 7.80 5.04 3.54
CA ARG A 60 8.87 5.76 4.25
C ARG A 60 8.82 5.54 5.76
N GLN A 61 7.64 5.39 6.35
CA GLN A 61 7.49 5.07 7.77
C GLN A 61 7.95 3.64 8.07
N ALA A 62 7.62 2.66 7.21
CA ALA A 62 8.05 1.28 7.35
C ALA A 62 9.58 1.15 7.37
N VAL A 63 10.31 2.03 6.67
CA VAL A 63 11.78 2.09 6.70
C VAL A 63 12.33 2.68 8.01
N ARG A 64 11.57 3.57 8.67
CA ARG A 64 12.07 4.42 9.78
C ARG A 64 11.58 4.01 11.16
N CYS A 65 10.40 3.42 11.28
CA CYS A 65 9.80 3.09 12.58
C CYS A 65 10.70 2.14 13.37
N GLU A 66 10.72 2.23 14.68
CA GLU A 66 11.55 1.38 15.55
C GLU A 66 10.85 0.05 15.90
N SER A 67 9.54 -0.05 15.61
CA SER A 67 8.76 -1.26 15.89
C SER A 67 7.55 -1.41 14.97
N LEU A 68 7.01 -2.64 14.94
CA LEU A 68 5.71 -2.92 14.31
C LEU A 68 4.55 -2.17 14.99
N GLU A 69 4.67 -1.89 16.29
CA GLU A 69 3.64 -1.18 17.04
C GLU A 69 3.58 0.29 16.64
N GLU A 70 4.73 0.95 16.50
CA GLU A 70 4.80 2.31 15.96
C GLU A 70 4.25 2.39 14.53
N PHE A 71 4.52 1.36 13.72
CA PHE A 71 3.96 1.29 12.38
C PHE A 71 2.44 1.10 12.39
N ARG A 72 1.91 0.29 13.33
CA ARG A 72 0.47 0.10 13.52
C ARG A 72 -0.23 1.43 13.79
N GLU A 73 0.32 2.26 14.67
CA GLU A 73 -0.21 3.60 14.94
C GLU A 73 -0.19 4.49 13.68
N ALA A 74 0.84 4.37 12.84
CA ALA A 74 0.91 5.12 11.58
C ALA A 74 -0.20 4.70 10.60
N ILE A 75 -0.55 3.41 10.54
CA ILE A 75 -1.68 2.93 9.75
C ILE A 75 -3.01 3.46 10.32
N GLU A 76 -3.20 3.39 11.64
CA GLU A 76 -4.43 3.87 12.29
C GLU A 76 -4.69 5.34 11.99
N LYS A 77 -3.64 6.19 12.03
CA LYS A 77 -3.72 7.61 11.66
C LYS A 77 -4.00 7.84 10.17
N ALA A 78 -3.65 6.89 9.32
CA ALA A 78 -3.89 6.98 7.88
C ALA A 78 -5.32 6.55 7.49
N LEU A 79 -5.97 5.74 8.34
CA LEU A 79 -7.33 5.23 8.14
C LEU A 79 -8.41 6.03 8.91
N SER A 80 -8.01 6.88 9.85
CA SER A 80 -8.89 7.80 10.60
C SER A 80 -9.33 9.01 9.79
#